data_AF-A0A365YVD6-F1
#
_entry.id   AF-A0A365YVD6-F1
#
_cell.length_a   1.000
_cell.length_b   1.000
_cell.length_c   1.000
_cell.angle_alpha   90.00
_cell.angle_beta   90.00
_cell.angle_gamma   90.00
#
_symmetry.space_group_name_H-M   'P 1'
#
loop_
_entity.id
_entity.type
_entity.pdbx_description
1 polymer ?
#
loop_
_entity_poly.entity_id
_entity_poly.type
_entity_poly.pdbx_seq_one_letter_code
_entity_poly.pdbx_strand_id
1 'polypeptide(L)'
;MPPLVVVAVHHAGSGGGWTHRACRGCLARERLIPFTFHPLRHDGARLPYPEIVPGELVATLAPLGESPVLAAPVGRLLAAVARTKDRTLDADQRHAAHDAARATVAHLREAARRANHATRKAR
;
A
#
# COMPACT_ATOMS: atom_id res chain seq x y z
N MET A 1 -0.30 21.43 11.22
CA MET A 1 -0.06 19.98 11.37
C MET A 1 -0.25 19.30 10.03
N PRO A 2 0.68 18.44 9.57
CA PRO A 2 0.42 17.61 8.40
C PRO A 2 -0.77 16.68 8.67
N PRO A 3 -1.62 16.38 7.66
CA PRO A 3 -2.78 15.52 7.85
C PRO A 3 -2.33 14.11 8.27
N LEU A 4 -3.03 13.54 9.26
CA LEU A 4 -2.86 12.16 9.69
C LEU A 4 -3.74 11.25 8.83
N VAL A 5 -3.21 10.10 8.44
CA VAL A 5 -3.87 9.10 7.58
C VAL A 5 -4.30 7.91 8.42
N VAL A 6 -5.50 7.37 8.18
CA VAL A 6 -5.96 6.15 8.88
C VAL A 6 -5.20 4.94 8.33
N VAL A 7 -4.66 4.11 9.21
CA VAL A 7 -3.84 2.93 8.84
C VAL A 7 -4.34 1.61 9.42
N ALA A 8 -5.25 1.68 10.38
CA ALA A 8 -5.95 0.52 10.94
C ALA A 8 -7.22 0.97 11.66
N VAL A 9 -8.20 0.09 11.73
CA VAL A 9 -9.46 0.24 12.46
C VAL A 9 -9.67 -1.02 13.28
N HIS A 10 -9.80 -0.87 14.60
CA HIS A 10 -10.24 -1.96 15.47
C HIS A 10 -11.70 -1.78 15.83
N HIS A 11 -12.50 -2.79 15.50
CA HIS A 11 -13.88 -2.89 15.98
C HIS A 11 -13.88 -3.60 17.34
N ALA A 12 -14.42 -2.94 18.37
CA ALA A 12 -14.65 -3.59 19.65
C ALA A 12 -16.05 -4.24 19.62
N GLY A 13 -16.14 -5.53 19.93
CA GLY A 13 -17.39 -6.30 19.83
C GLY A 13 -18.53 -5.83 20.75
N SER A 14 -18.20 -5.12 21.83
CA SER A 14 -19.17 -4.60 22.81
C SER A 14 -18.84 -3.20 23.34
N GLY A 15 -17.88 -2.50 22.73
CA GLY A 15 -17.41 -1.18 23.16
C GLY A 15 -17.09 -0.25 22.00
N GLY A 16 -16.58 0.95 22.31
CA GLY A 16 -16.11 1.88 21.28
C GLY A 16 -14.85 1.35 20.58
N GLY A 17 -14.91 1.12 19.28
CA GLY A 17 -13.72 0.82 18.47
C GLY A 17 -12.73 1.98 18.43
N TRP A 18 -11.51 1.74 17.93
CA TRP A 18 -10.49 2.78 17.78
C TRP A 18 -9.85 2.78 16.39
N THR A 19 -9.43 3.96 15.94
CA THR A 19 -8.72 4.15 14.66
C THR A 19 -7.27 4.51 14.92
N HIS A 20 -6.35 3.81 14.26
CA HIS A 20 -4.94 4.17 14.27
C HIS A 20 -4.66 5.12 13.13
N ARG A 21 -3.91 6.19 13.41
CA ARG A 21 -3.52 7.17 12.40
C ARG A 21 -2.00 7.35 12.38
N ALA A 22 -1.45 7.57 11.20
CA ALA A 22 -0.04 7.76 10.97
C ALA A 22 0.23 9.14 10.34
N CYS A 23 1.30 9.80 10.78
CA CYS A 23 1.85 10.93 10.03
C CYS A 23 2.67 10.43 8.84
N ARG A 24 3.04 11.34 7.93
CA ARG A 24 3.88 11.01 6.75
C ARG A 24 5.19 10.29 7.12
N GLY A 25 5.85 10.71 8.20
CA GLY A 25 7.07 10.05 8.69
C GLY A 25 6.82 8.61 9.15
N CYS A 26 5.72 8.36 9.86
CA CYS A 26 5.33 7.02 10.28
C CYS A 26 4.93 6.13 9.10
N LEU A 27 4.22 6.65 8.09
CA LEU A 27 3.90 5.91 6.86
C LEU A 27 5.18 5.38 6.18
N ALA A 28 6.22 6.21 6.09
CA ALA A 28 7.49 5.80 5.49
C ALA A 28 8.26 4.80 6.36
N ARG A 29 8.46 5.14 7.64
CA ARG A 29 9.30 4.36 8.57
C ARG A 29 8.72 2.97 8.85
N GLU A 30 7.40 2.88 9.02
CA GLU A 30 6.71 1.62 9.32
C GLU A 30 6.11 0.96 8.06
N ARG A 31 6.40 1.54 6.89
CA ARG A 31 5.96 1.05 5.58
C ARG A 31 4.45 0.89 5.48
N LEU A 32 3.67 1.70 6.18
CA LEU A 32 2.23 1.49 6.34
C LEU A 32 1.45 1.84 5.06
N ILE A 33 0.55 0.94 4.66
CA ILE A 33 -0.46 1.20 3.63
C ILE A 33 -1.66 1.91 4.28
N PRO A 34 -2.11 3.06 3.74
CA PRO A 34 -3.36 3.69 4.16
C PRO A 34 -4.55 2.71 4.15
N PHE A 35 -5.40 2.79 5.17
CA PHE A 35 -6.50 1.86 5.39
C PHE A 35 -7.47 1.79 4.20
N THR A 36 -7.69 2.92 3.51
CA THR A 36 -8.53 2.97 2.30
C THR A 36 -8.05 2.07 1.16
N PHE A 37 -6.78 1.64 1.15
CA PHE A 37 -6.23 0.73 0.15
C PHE A 37 -6.14 -0.72 0.62
N HIS A 38 -6.61 -1.04 1.83
CA HIS A 38 -6.59 -2.40 2.33
C HIS A 38 -7.55 -3.27 1.50
N PRO A 39 -7.22 -4.57 1.29
CA PRO A 39 -8.16 -5.49 0.67
C PRO A 39 -9.46 -5.55 1.47
N LEU A 40 -10.60 -5.73 0.80
CA LEU A 40 -11.93 -5.77 1.45
C LEU A 40 -12.05 -6.82 2.57
N ARG A 41 -11.30 -7.92 2.47
CA ARG A 41 -11.28 -9.01 3.47
C ARG A 41 -10.22 -8.83 4.55
N HIS A 42 -9.51 -7.70 4.57
CA HIS A 42 -8.53 -7.40 5.61
C HIS A 42 -9.25 -7.11 6.93
N ASP A 43 -8.69 -7.58 8.04
CA ASP A 43 -9.29 -7.54 9.38
C ASP A 43 -9.23 -6.16 10.06
N GLY A 44 -8.88 -5.12 9.33
CA GLY A 44 -8.68 -3.78 9.89
C GLY A 44 -7.32 -3.54 10.56
N ALA A 45 -6.45 -4.54 10.69
CA ALA A 45 -5.12 -4.35 11.27
C ALA A 45 -4.19 -3.52 10.38
N ARG A 46 -3.04 -3.12 10.94
CA ARG A 46 -2.00 -2.39 10.16
C ARG A 46 -1.44 -3.30 9.07
N LEU A 47 -1.48 -2.84 7.83
CA LEU A 47 -0.93 -3.55 6.67
C LEU A 47 0.30 -2.82 6.13
N PRO A 48 1.51 -3.39 6.23
CA PRO A 48 2.70 -2.80 5.62
C PRO A 48 2.79 -3.11 4.12
N TYR A 49 3.48 -2.24 3.37
CA TYR A 49 3.92 -2.52 2.01
C TYR A 49 4.83 -3.75 2.00
N PRO A 50 4.60 -4.70 1.08
CA PRO A 50 5.39 -5.92 1.01
C PRO A 50 6.85 -5.60 0.70
N GLU A 51 7.78 -6.47 1.13
CA GLU A 51 9.23 -6.25 1.00
C GLU A 51 9.71 -6.06 -0.44
N ILE A 52 8.96 -6.56 -1.42
CA ILE A 52 9.23 -6.32 -2.85
C ILE A 52 9.13 -4.83 -3.25
N VAL A 53 8.45 -4.00 -2.43
CA VAL A 53 8.39 -2.55 -2.61
C VAL A 53 9.61 -1.93 -1.95
N PRO A 54 10.52 -1.30 -2.71
CA PRO A 54 11.71 -0.72 -2.13
C PRO A 54 11.42 0.44 -1.16
N GLY A 55 12.28 0.64 -0.16
CA GLY A 55 12.08 1.66 0.88
C GLY A 55 11.99 3.09 0.32
N GLU A 56 12.74 3.42 -0.74
CA GLU A 56 12.68 4.73 -1.38
C GLU A 56 11.35 4.96 -2.11
N LEU A 57 10.73 3.91 -2.63
CA LEU A 57 9.40 3.99 -3.21
C LEU A 57 8.36 4.21 -2.11
N VAL A 58 8.46 3.52 -0.97
CA VAL A 58 7.61 3.77 0.20
C VAL A 58 7.73 5.22 0.67
N ALA A 59 8.95 5.76 0.76
CA ALA A 59 9.18 7.16 1.12
C ALA A 59 8.56 8.14 0.11
N THR A 60 8.50 7.78 -1.17
CA THR A 60 7.86 8.57 -2.23
C THR A 60 6.31 8.52 -2.14
N LEU A 61 5.76 7.41 -1.66
CA LEU A 61 4.32 7.20 -1.48
C LEU A 61 3.78 7.88 -0.21
N ALA A 62 4.56 7.92 0.87
CA ALA A 62 4.14 8.45 2.16
C ALA A 62 3.56 9.89 2.11
N PRO A 63 4.15 10.86 1.37
CA PRO A 63 3.57 12.19 1.23
C PRO A 63 2.23 12.23 0.49
N LEU A 64 1.97 11.24 -0.38
CA LEU A 64 0.76 11.14 -1.19
C LEU A 64 -0.43 10.61 -0.38
N GLY A 65 -0.19 9.91 0.73
CA GLY A 65 -1.23 9.43 1.65
C GLY A 65 -2.34 8.67 0.93
N GLU A 66 -3.60 9.10 1.14
CA GLU A 66 -4.82 8.50 0.59
C GLU A 66 -5.16 8.99 -0.82
N SER A 67 -4.17 9.46 -1.60
CA SER A 67 -4.42 9.95 -2.95
C SER A 67 -5.17 8.91 -3.80
N PRO A 68 -6.35 9.23 -4.36
CA PRO A 68 -7.21 8.25 -5.03
C PRO A 68 -6.55 7.62 -6.26
N VAL A 69 -5.59 8.31 -6.89
CA VAL A 69 -4.82 7.78 -8.02
C VAL A 69 -3.95 6.58 -7.66
N LEU A 70 -3.68 6.35 -6.37
CA LEU A 70 -2.91 5.23 -5.87
C LEU A 70 -3.77 3.99 -5.57
N ALA A 71 -5.09 4.13 -5.45
CA ALA A 71 -5.96 3.02 -5.05
C ALA A 71 -5.82 1.80 -5.97
N ALA A 72 -5.98 2.00 -7.29
CA ALA A 72 -5.86 0.90 -8.26
C ALA A 72 -4.43 0.34 -8.37
N PRO A 73 -3.36 1.15 -8.45
CA PRO A 73 -1.98 0.64 -8.40
C PRO A 73 -1.65 -0.18 -7.14
N VAL A 74 -2.04 0.28 -5.95
CA VAL A 74 -1.79 -0.45 -4.70
C VAL A 74 -2.62 -1.74 -4.65
N GLY A 75 -3.89 -1.70 -5.05
CA GLY A 75 -4.72 -2.90 -5.14
C GLY A 75 -4.12 -3.97 -6.06
N ARG A 76 -3.62 -3.58 -7.24
CA ARG A 76 -2.93 -4.51 -8.16
C ARG A 76 -1.66 -5.10 -7.57
N LEU A 77 -0.87 -4.29 -6.86
CA LEU A 77 0.32 -4.78 -6.17
C LEU A 77 -0.03 -5.86 -5.14
N LEU A 78 -1.03 -5.60 -4.30
CA LEU A 78 -1.44 -6.53 -3.26
C LEU A 78 -1.96 -7.84 -3.86
N ALA A 79 -2.73 -7.76 -4.95
CA ALA A 79 -3.19 -8.95 -5.66
C ALA A 79 -2.03 -9.75 -6.27
N ALA A 80 -1.06 -9.08 -6.91
CA ALA A 80 0.12 -9.73 -7.49
C ALA A 80 0.96 -10.43 -6.41
N VAL A 81 1.17 -9.78 -5.26
CA VAL A 81 1.90 -10.35 -4.11
C VAL A 81 1.13 -11.47 -3.43
N ALA A 82 -0.21 -11.42 -3.38
CA ALA A 82 -1.00 -12.54 -2.89
C ALA A 82 -0.80 -13.78 -3.77
N ARG A 83 -0.74 -13.60 -5.10
CA ARG A 83 -0.50 -14.69 -6.06
C ARG A 83 0.87 -15.35 -5.89
N THR A 84 1.92 -14.63 -5.48
CA THR A 84 3.23 -15.25 -5.22
C THR A 84 3.23 -16.18 -4.01
N LYS A 85 2.22 -16.08 -3.13
CA LYS A 85 2.05 -16.92 -1.95
C LYS A 85 1.11 -18.11 -2.20
N ASP A 86 0.56 -18.23 -3.41
CA ASP A 86 -0.33 -19.32 -3.78
C ASP A 86 0.46 -20.62 -3.88
N ARG A 87 0.12 -21.57 -3.00
CA ARG A 87 0.80 -22.88 -2.89
C ARG A 87 0.34 -23.88 -3.96
N THR A 88 -0.71 -23.57 -4.70
CA THR A 88 -1.22 -24.42 -5.78
C THR A 88 -0.40 -24.28 -7.07
N LEU A 89 0.43 -23.24 -7.17
CA LEU A 89 1.25 -22.96 -8.34
C LEU A 89 2.51 -23.83 -8.39
N ASP A 90 2.82 -24.32 -9.58
CA ASP A 90 4.11 -24.97 -9.87
C ASP A 90 5.29 -23.96 -9.81
N ALA A 91 6.51 -24.45 -10.02
CA ALA A 91 7.71 -23.62 -9.91
C ALA A 91 7.76 -22.50 -10.96
N ASP A 92 7.39 -22.79 -12.21
CA ASP A 92 7.42 -21.84 -13.32
C ASP A 92 6.34 -20.77 -13.15
N GLN A 93 5.16 -21.18 -12.72
CA GLN A 93 4.06 -20.28 -12.39
C GLN A 93 4.39 -19.36 -11.21
N ARG A 94 5.06 -19.89 -10.17
CA ARG A 94 5.55 -19.07 -9.05
C ARG A 94 6.60 -18.06 -9.52
N HIS A 95 7.53 -18.47 -10.37
CA HIS A 95 8.52 -17.56 -10.96
C HIS A 95 7.83 -16.43 -11.74
N ALA A 96 6.90 -16.77 -12.63
CA ALA A 96 6.12 -15.79 -13.39
C ALA A 96 5.29 -14.86 -12.48
N ALA A 97 4.75 -15.37 -11.37
CA ALA A 97 4.03 -14.56 -10.39
C ALA A 97 4.97 -13.54 -9.71
N HIS A 98 6.20 -13.94 -9.38
CA HIS A 98 7.20 -13.03 -8.82
C HIS A 98 7.59 -11.93 -9.81
N ASP A 99 7.79 -12.26 -11.09
CA ASP A 99 8.09 -11.27 -12.12
C ASP A 99 6.92 -10.32 -12.37
N ALA A 100 5.69 -10.81 -12.37
CA ALA A 100 4.50 -9.97 -12.43
C ALA A 100 4.40 -9.01 -11.23
N ALA A 101 4.75 -9.47 -10.03
CA ALA A 101 4.79 -8.62 -8.84
C ALA A 101 5.86 -7.52 -8.97
N ARG A 102 7.06 -7.85 -9.48
CA ARG A 102 8.12 -6.86 -9.78
C ARG A 102 7.66 -5.83 -10.83
N ALA A 103 7.00 -6.27 -11.90
CA ALA A 103 6.45 -5.37 -12.91
C ALA A 103 5.40 -4.42 -12.30
N THR A 104 4.57 -4.93 -11.39
CA THR A 104 3.57 -4.11 -10.69
C THR A 104 4.20 -3.07 -9.78
N VAL A 105 5.35 -3.37 -9.14
CA VAL A 105 6.14 -2.37 -8.40
C VAL A 105 6.65 -1.26 -9.32
N ALA A 106 7.12 -1.60 -10.53
CA ALA A 106 7.53 -0.59 -11.51
C ALA A 106 6.37 0.32 -11.92
N HIS A 107 5.17 -0.23 -12.14
CA HIS A 107 3.97 0.55 -12.41
C HIS A 107 3.56 1.44 -11.23
N LEU A 108 3.67 0.95 -10.00
CA LEU A 108 3.41 1.75 -8.80
C LEU A 108 4.38 2.93 -8.68
N ARG A 109 5.68 2.71 -8.94
CA ARG A 109 6.69 3.77 -8.97
C ARG A 109 6.34 4.86 -9.97
N GLU A 110 5.88 4.46 -11.15
CA GLU A 110 5.48 5.39 -12.19
C GLU A 110 4.21 6.16 -11.83
N ALA A 111 3.20 5.50 -11.26
CA ALA A 111 2.01 6.18 -10.73
C ALA A 111 2.35 7.21 -9.64
N ALA A 112 3.25 6.85 -8.72
CA ALA A 112 3.71 7.75 -7.66
C ALA A 112 4.44 8.98 -8.23
N ARG A 113 5.28 8.80 -9.25
CA ARG A 113 5.96 9.92 -9.94
C ARG A 113 4.95 10.88 -10.58
N ARG A 114 3.96 10.37 -11.29
CA ARG A 114 2.90 11.20 -11.90
C ARG A 114 2.07 11.94 -10.85
N ALA A 115 1.70 11.26 -9.76
CA ALA A 115 0.94 11.88 -8.67
C ALA A 115 1.73 13.04 -8.03
N ASN A 116 3.03 12.82 -7.73
CA ASN A 116 3.90 13.86 -7.19
C ASN A 116 4.07 15.05 -8.15
N HIS A 117 4.12 14.79 -9.46
CA HIS A 117 4.16 15.87 -10.46
C HIS A 117 2.87 16.70 -10.45
N ALA A 118 1.71 16.04 -10.41
CA ALA A 118 0.42 16.71 -10.34
C ALA A 118 0.28 17.56 -9.06
N THR A 119 0.67 17.02 -7.90
CA THR A 119 0.65 17.76 -6.63
C THR A 119 1.56 18.99 -6.65
N ARG A 120 2.74 18.91 -7.30
CA ARG A 120 3.64 20.05 -7.43
C ARG A 120 3.11 21.13 -8.36
N LYS A 121 2.41 20.77 -9.44
CA LYS A 121 1.80 21.73 -10.38
C LYS A 121 0.59 22.45 -9.80
N ALA A 122 -0.12 21.82 -8.86
CA ALA A 122 -1.31 22.38 -8.23
C ALA A 122 -0.98 23.34 -7.06
N ARG A 123 0.30 23.56 -6.76
CA ARG A 123 0.78 24.42 -5.67
C ARG A 123 1.46 25.65 -6.25
#